data_AF-A0A938UER5-F1
#
_entry.id   AF-A0A938UER5-F1
#
_cell.length_a   1.000
_cell.length_b   1.000
_cell.length_c   1.000
_cell.angle_alpha   90.00
_cell.angle_beta   90.00
_cell.angle_gamma   90.00
#
_symmetry.space_group_name_H-M   'P 1'
#
loop_
_entity.id
_entity.type
_entity.pdbx_description
1 polymer ?
#
loop_
_entity_poly.entity_id
_entity_poly.type
_entity_poly.pdbx_seq_one_letter_code
_entity_poly.pdbx_strand_id
1 'polypeptide(L)'
;MIAEYIRTHKWIIGFLVCFVFGLSLYANTQYFFRTNPEDQVFFPPFKPGVVKIFNHHLGGEYLFIARAIVDGKGFSNPFEVETGPTAWMPPLYPYILAGIIALLKSKALIVFFVVLFKNILLVAAGLLIYAIAKKTRTALRAEVAVALYCLYLLVFFKWFFQLTHDEWLLMLLVCILYPWAVHIRSSRIGFGQSCAWGGFGGACMLASPILGAVWGATAVLTMARRHSVKLLPVSVLVCAAVCLPWLVRNYMVFDRLILMKSNMYFDLYTASYETERGLFTETTFARQHPLWTIKSDPTAPYRVLGEMKFMDMYKDTFKQAFAAEPGKYVAAVVNRFVGAFIIYPPYCEHEPSVIEAPGAPKLMLHVLPFLGIIVILLAGKKQYAVYTLTAAGIFVLYLMPYVLVNYYNRYGIPLTPLKVLCMFWGLDIVAARLTAGQLKQNK
;
A
#
# COMPACT_ATOMS: atom_id res chain seq x y z
N MET A 1 26.61 -12.86 10.73
CA MET A 1 25.14 -12.78 10.91
C MET A 1 24.36 -12.91 9.60
N ILE A 2 24.41 -11.96 8.64
CA ILE A 2 23.64 -12.06 7.37
C ILE A 2 24.12 -13.25 6.51
N ALA A 3 25.43 -13.39 6.30
CA ALA A 3 25.98 -14.51 5.51
C ALA A 3 25.67 -15.89 6.12
N GLU A 4 25.60 -15.97 7.44
CA GLU A 4 25.29 -17.18 8.19
C GLU A 4 23.78 -17.51 8.14
N TYR A 5 22.93 -16.49 8.23
CA TYR A 5 21.49 -16.61 8.02
C TYR A 5 21.18 -17.10 6.60
N ILE A 6 21.83 -16.51 5.58
CA ILE A 6 21.71 -16.95 4.19
C ILE A 6 22.15 -18.42 4.06
N ARG A 7 23.25 -18.80 4.72
CA ARG A 7 23.79 -20.17 4.65
C ARG A 7 22.84 -21.22 5.25
N THR A 8 22.16 -20.90 6.35
CA THR A 8 21.22 -21.81 7.03
C THR A 8 19.84 -21.88 6.37
N HIS A 9 19.47 -20.89 5.56
CA HIS A 9 18.12 -20.76 4.99
C HIS A 9 18.10 -20.70 3.47
N LYS A 10 19.14 -21.21 2.80
CA LYS A 10 19.28 -21.22 1.34
C LYS A 10 18.05 -21.77 0.62
N TRP A 11 17.42 -22.80 1.18
CA TRP A 11 16.25 -23.43 0.56
C TRP A 11 15.03 -22.51 0.50
N ILE A 12 14.75 -21.72 1.56
CA ILE A 12 13.65 -20.74 1.57
C ILE A 12 13.91 -19.62 0.58
N ILE A 13 15.16 -19.14 0.51
CA ILE A 13 15.55 -18.11 -0.46
C ILE A 13 15.33 -18.64 -1.87
N GLY A 14 15.87 -19.81 -2.19
CA GLY A 14 15.68 -20.45 -3.50
C GLY A 14 14.21 -20.67 -3.84
N PHE A 15 13.41 -21.18 -2.89
CA PHE A 15 11.98 -21.37 -3.08
C PHE A 15 11.24 -20.06 -3.37
N LEU A 16 11.43 -19.01 -2.56
CA LEU A 16 10.78 -17.72 -2.76
C LEU A 16 11.19 -17.06 -4.08
N VAL A 17 12.47 -17.15 -4.44
CA VAL A 17 12.97 -16.65 -5.73
C VAL A 17 12.27 -17.38 -6.88
N CYS A 18 12.32 -18.71 -6.91
CA CYS A 18 11.68 -19.51 -7.96
C CYS A 18 10.17 -19.25 -8.03
N PHE A 19 9.49 -19.16 -6.88
CA PHE A 19 8.05 -18.92 -6.82
C PHE A 19 7.66 -17.54 -7.34
N VAL A 20 8.28 -16.47 -6.82
CA VAL A 20 7.95 -15.09 -7.22
C VAL A 20 8.33 -14.82 -8.67
N PHE A 21 9.53 -15.19 -9.10
CA PHE A 21 9.94 -14.99 -10.49
C PHE A 21 9.19 -15.91 -11.45
N GLY A 22 8.79 -17.12 -11.03
CA GLY A 22 7.91 -17.98 -11.82
C GLY A 22 6.54 -17.37 -12.05
N LEU A 23 5.91 -16.81 -11.00
CA LEU A 23 4.64 -16.08 -11.12
C LEU A 23 4.77 -14.82 -11.97
N SER A 24 5.87 -14.08 -11.83
CA SER A 24 6.13 -12.90 -12.65
C SER A 24 6.35 -13.28 -14.12
N LEU A 25 7.10 -14.34 -14.40
CA LEU A 25 7.30 -14.86 -15.76
C LEU A 25 5.94 -15.27 -16.35
N TYR A 26 5.15 -16.04 -15.62
CA TYR A 26 3.80 -16.43 -16.01
C TYR A 26 2.88 -15.22 -16.25
N ALA A 27 2.96 -14.15 -15.44
CA ALA A 27 2.20 -12.93 -15.71
C ALA A 27 2.60 -12.26 -17.03
N ASN A 28 3.89 -12.29 -17.37
CA ASN A 28 4.42 -11.63 -18.55
C ASN A 28 4.36 -12.51 -19.81
N THR A 29 4.20 -13.84 -19.71
CA THR A 29 4.00 -14.68 -20.90
C THR A 29 2.72 -14.33 -21.64
N GLN A 30 1.71 -13.77 -20.96
CA GLN A 30 0.49 -13.26 -21.57
C GLN A 30 0.75 -12.18 -22.65
N TYR A 31 1.92 -11.51 -22.67
CA TYR A 31 2.31 -10.65 -23.79
C TYR A 31 2.42 -11.42 -25.12
N PHE A 32 2.87 -12.68 -25.10
CA PHE A 32 3.02 -13.51 -26.29
C PHE A 32 1.69 -14.11 -26.76
N PHE A 33 0.74 -14.31 -25.85
CA PHE A 33 -0.58 -14.89 -26.13
C PHE A 33 -1.69 -13.84 -26.32
N ARG A 34 -1.33 -12.55 -26.41
CA ARG A 34 -2.31 -11.45 -26.52
C ARG A 34 -3.11 -11.49 -27.82
N THR A 35 -2.56 -12.06 -28.88
CA THR A 35 -3.10 -12.01 -30.25
C THR A 35 -4.32 -12.89 -30.45
N ASN A 36 -4.52 -13.93 -29.64
CA ASN A 36 -5.67 -14.83 -29.73
C ASN A 36 -6.57 -14.67 -28.49
N PRO A 37 -7.82 -14.22 -28.64
CA PRO A 37 -8.75 -14.04 -27.51
C PRO A 37 -9.01 -15.31 -26.69
N GLU A 38 -8.94 -16.49 -27.32
CA GLU A 38 -9.17 -17.78 -26.66
C GLU A 38 -8.03 -18.14 -25.69
N ASP A 39 -6.78 -17.78 -26.04
CA ASP A 39 -5.60 -18.07 -25.21
C ASP A 39 -5.57 -17.23 -23.91
N GLN A 40 -6.45 -16.22 -23.80
CA GLN A 40 -6.55 -15.35 -22.62
C GLN A 40 -7.25 -16.04 -21.43
N VAL A 41 -7.94 -17.16 -21.67
CA VAL A 41 -8.49 -18.01 -20.59
C VAL A 41 -7.40 -18.59 -19.69
N PHE A 42 -6.16 -18.71 -20.17
CA PHE A 42 -5.04 -19.27 -19.41
C PHE A 42 -4.40 -18.29 -18.43
N PHE A 43 -4.86 -17.04 -18.36
CA PHE A 43 -4.28 -15.99 -17.50
C PHE A 43 -5.36 -15.30 -16.68
N PRO A 44 -5.12 -14.97 -15.39
CA PRO A 44 -6.08 -14.22 -14.58
C PRO A 44 -6.59 -12.95 -15.30
N PRO A 45 -7.91 -12.71 -15.42
CA PRO A 45 -9.00 -13.33 -14.65
C PRO A 45 -9.60 -14.64 -15.22
N PHE A 46 -8.89 -15.31 -16.13
CA PHE A 46 -9.29 -16.56 -16.78
C PHE A 46 -10.59 -16.43 -17.58
N LYS A 47 -10.70 -15.32 -18.31
CA LYS A 47 -11.85 -15.01 -19.17
C LYS A 47 -11.37 -14.77 -20.60
N PRO A 48 -11.94 -15.45 -21.62
CA PRO A 48 -11.64 -15.17 -23.02
C PRO A 48 -11.84 -13.69 -23.35
N GLY A 49 -10.94 -13.12 -24.14
CA GLY A 49 -11.01 -11.71 -24.56
C GLY A 49 -10.71 -10.66 -23.47
N VAL A 50 -10.38 -11.05 -22.23
CA VAL A 50 -10.06 -10.14 -21.12
C VAL A 50 -8.58 -10.16 -20.76
N VAL A 51 -7.80 -9.21 -21.32
CA VAL A 51 -6.39 -8.97 -20.92
C VAL A 51 -6.31 -7.92 -19.81
N LYS A 52 -5.68 -8.24 -18.68
CA LYS A 52 -5.45 -7.29 -17.57
C LYS A 52 -3.98 -7.09 -17.19
N ILE A 53 -3.03 -7.16 -18.14
CA ILE A 53 -1.66 -6.70 -17.88
C ILE A 53 -1.58 -5.18 -18.06
N PHE A 54 -1.37 -4.47 -16.97
CA PHE A 54 -1.19 -3.03 -16.92
C PHE A 54 0.21 -2.64 -16.42
N ASN A 55 1.20 -3.54 -16.55
CA ASN A 55 2.59 -3.28 -16.17
C ASN A 55 3.24 -2.12 -16.97
N HIS A 56 2.65 -1.74 -18.11
CA HIS A 56 3.10 -0.62 -18.93
C HIS A 56 2.52 0.74 -18.50
N HIS A 57 1.56 0.75 -17.56
CA HIS A 57 0.91 1.95 -17.06
C HIS A 57 1.80 2.75 -16.11
N LEU A 58 2.71 2.08 -15.38
CA LEU A 58 3.68 2.69 -14.46
C LEU A 58 3.07 3.75 -13.52
N GLY A 59 1.83 3.50 -13.10
CA GLY A 59 1.10 4.35 -12.16
C GLY A 59 0.57 5.66 -12.74
N GLY A 60 0.34 5.74 -14.06
CA GLY A 60 -0.43 6.81 -14.69
C GLY A 60 0.14 8.20 -14.42
N GLU A 61 -0.45 8.88 -13.45
CA GLU A 61 -0.04 10.22 -13.01
C GLU A 61 1.44 10.26 -12.60
N TYR A 62 1.95 9.21 -11.94
CA TYR A 62 3.36 9.13 -11.58
C TYR A 62 4.28 9.17 -12.82
N LEU A 63 3.91 8.43 -13.87
CA LEU A 63 4.65 8.41 -15.13
C LEU A 63 4.60 9.76 -15.84
N PHE A 64 3.45 10.41 -15.87
CA PHE A 64 3.28 11.69 -16.54
C PHE A 64 4.04 12.82 -15.85
N ILE A 65 3.99 12.89 -14.52
CA ILE A 65 4.80 13.84 -13.75
C ILE A 65 6.30 13.56 -13.95
N ALA A 66 6.71 12.28 -13.92
CA ALA A 66 8.11 11.90 -14.11
C ALA A 66 8.65 12.31 -15.49
N ARG A 67 7.83 12.17 -16.55
CA ARG A 67 8.18 12.66 -17.90
C ARG A 67 8.29 14.18 -17.93
N ALA A 68 7.33 14.90 -17.33
CA ALA A 68 7.38 16.35 -17.26
C ALA A 68 8.65 16.87 -16.55
N ILE A 69 9.12 16.18 -15.50
CA ILE A 69 10.39 16.49 -14.85
C ILE A 69 11.57 16.33 -15.82
N VAL A 70 11.65 15.20 -16.54
CA VAL A 70 12.73 14.91 -17.50
C VAL A 70 12.73 15.90 -18.67
N ASP A 71 11.54 16.33 -19.11
CA ASP A 71 11.35 17.30 -20.18
C ASP A 71 11.62 18.76 -19.75
N GLY A 72 12.07 18.99 -18.50
CA GLY A 72 12.37 20.33 -17.99
C GLY A 72 11.15 21.17 -17.59
N LYS A 73 9.94 20.58 -17.58
CA LYS A 73 8.69 21.25 -17.20
C LYS A 73 8.44 21.26 -15.69
N GLY A 74 9.40 20.74 -14.91
CA GLY A 74 9.30 20.60 -13.45
C GLY A 74 8.23 19.59 -13.02
N PHE A 75 7.82 19.64 -11.75
CA PHE A 75 6.79 18.77 -11.20
C PHE A 75 5.39 19.24 -11.65
N SER A 76 4.94 18.80 -12.82
CA SER A 76 3.76 19.32 -13.54
C SER A 76 3.00 18.23 -14.30
N ASN A 77 1.85 18.59 -14.86
CA ASN A 77 1.12 17.84 -15.90
C ASN A 77 0.78 16.37 -15.54
N PRO A 78 -0.01 16.14 -14.47
CA PRO A 78 -0.26 14.80 -13.95
C PRO A 78 -1.12 13.92 -14.86
N PHE A 79 -1.69 14.45 -15.95
CA PHE A 79 -2.65 13.73 -16.80
C PHE A 79 -2.30 13.72 -18.29
N GLU A 80 -1.01 13.80 -18.64
CA GLU A 80 -0.49 13.81 -20.03
C GLU A 80 -0.98 14.99 -20.89
N VAL A 81 -1.59 15.99 -20.26
CA VAL A 81 -1.99 17.26 -20.87
C VAL A 81 -1.31 18.39 -20.13
N GLU A 82 -0.88 19.41 -20.87
CA GLU A 82 -0.29 20.62 -20.29
C GLU A 82 -1.34 21.36 -19.44
N THR A 83 -1.19 21.24 -18.13
CA THR A 83 -2.08 21.78 -17.09
C THR A 83 -1.32 22.59 -16.05
N GLY A 84 0.02 22.62 -16.15
CA GLY A 84 0.90 23.39 -15.29
C GLY A 84 1.38 22.62 -14.05
N PRO A 85 1.98 23.34 -13.09
CA PRO A 85 2.50 22.74 -11.85
C PRO A 85 1.43 21.97 -11.07
N THR A 86 1.82 20.85 -10.47
CA THR A 86 0.90 19.97 -9.72
C THR A 86 1.43 19.63 -8.33
N ALA A 87 0.53 19.36 -7.39
CA ALA A 87 0.79 18.65 -6.14
C ALA A 87 -0.16 17.43 -5.99
N TRP A 88 -0.65 16.89 -7.12
CA TRP A 88 -1.61 15.79 -7.16
C TRP A 88 -1.04 14.48 -6.62
N MET A 89 0.27 14.25 -6.75
CA MET A 89 0.95 13.06 -6.21
C MET A 89 2.08 13.43 -5.24
N PRO A 90 2.36 12.61 -4.22
CA PRO A 90 3.54 12.77 -3.38
C PRO A 90 4.83 12.68 -4.20
N PRO A 91 5.90 13.41 -3.83
CA PRO A 91 7.02 13.64 -4.73
C PRO A 91 8.03 12.49 -4.85
N LEU A 92 8.12 11.58 -3.86
CA LEU A 92 9.21 10.61 -3.84
C LEU A 92 9.21 9.68 -5.06
N TYR A 93 8.06 9.09 -5.39
CA TYR A 93 7.98 8.15 -6.50
C TYR A 93 8.15 8.81 -7.88
N PRO A 94 7.52 9.96 -8.20
CA PRO A 94 7.79 10.69 -9.42
C PRO A 94 9.27 10.99 -9.65
N TYR A 95 10.02 11.44 -8.62
CA TYR A 95 11.44 11.72 -8.77
C TYR A 95 12.29 10.46 -8.97
N ILE A 96 11.98 9.36 -8.28
CA ILE A 96 12.63 8.06 -8.52
C ILE A 96 12.40 7.64 -9.99
N LEU A 97 11.15 7.72 -10.46
CA LEU A 97 10.78 7.33 -11.82
C LEU A 97 11.41 8.26 -12.86
N ALA A 98 11.50 9.56 -12.60
CA ALA A 98 12.18 10.52 -13.47
C ALA A 98 13.66 10.17 -13.63
N GLY A 99 14.35 9.80 -12.53
CA GLY A 99 15.73 9.32 -12.59
C GLY A 99 15.88 8.05 -13.45
N ILE A 100 14.97 7.09 -13.31
CA ILE A 100 14.96 5.87 -14.13
C ILE A 100 14.73 6.22 -15.62
N ILE A 101 13.80 7.12 -15.93
CA ILE A 101 13.51 7.56 -17.30
C ILE A 101 14.72 8.26 -17.92
N ALA A 102 15.34 9.18 -17.19
CA ALA A 102 16.51 9.93 -17.65
C ALA A 102 17.69 9.01 -18.02
N LEU A 103 17.87 7.92 -17.26
CA LEU A 103 18.93 6.93 -17.49
C LEU A 103 18.61 5.96 -18.63
N LEU A 104 17.37 5.45 -18.70
CA LEU A 104 17.07 4.28 -19.53
C LEU A 104 16.45 4.60 -20.88
N LYS A 105 15.84 5.79 -21.07
CA LYS A 105 15.23 6.33 -22.32
C LYS A 105 14.28 5.40 -23.12
N SER A 106 14.09 4.15 -22.69
CA SER A 106 13.28 3.10 -23.33
C SER A 106 12.20 2.65 -22.36
N LYS A 107 10.94 2.76 -22.79
CA LYS A 107 9.78 2.35 -21.99
C LYS A 107 9.86 0.88 -21.57
N ALA A 108 10.38 0.00 -22.45
CA ALA A 108 10.54 -1.42 -22.16
C ALA A 108 11.54 -1.65 -21.03
N LEU A 109 12.68 -0.96 -21.05
CA LEU A 109 13.69 -1.06 -19.99
C LEU A 109 13.14 -0.53 -18.66
N ILE A 110 12.47 0.63 -18.67
CA ILE A 110 11.86 1.21 -17.46
C ILE A 110 10.89 0.22 -16.80
N VAL A 111 9.99 -0.39 -17.60
CA VAL A 111 9.05 -1.40 -17.10
C VAL A 111 9.80 -2.61 -16.55
N PHE A 112 10.82 -3.11 -17.26
CA PHE A 112 11.64 -4.23 -16.80
C PHE A 112 12.26 -3.96 -15.43
N PHE A 113 12.90 -2.80 -15.24
CA PHE A 113 13.52 -2.46 -13.95
C PHE A 113 12.49 -2.34 -12.82
N VAL A 114 11.34 -1.70 -13.06
CA VAL A 114 10.29 -1.58 -12.04
C VAL A 114 9.75 -2.95 -11.64
N VAL A 115 9.50 -3.84 -12.62
CA VAL A 115 9.05 -5.22 -12.36
C VAL A 115 10.13 -6.01 -11.62
N LEU A 116 11.40 -5.87 -11.99
CA LEU A 116 12.52 -6.53 -11.33
C LEU A 116 12.63 -6.10 -9.86
N PHE A 117 12.61 -4.79 -9.57
CA PHE A 117 12.65 -4.27 -8.21
C PHE A 117 11.45 -4.75 -7.39
N LYS A 118 10.25 -4.77 -7.99
CA LYS A 118 9.05 -5.31 -7.35
C LYS A 118 9.20 -6.78 -7.00
N ASN A 119 9.74 -7.61 -7.89
CA ASN A 119 9.98 -9.03 -7.62
C ASN A 119 11.01 -9.25 -6.50
N ILE A 120 12.13 -8.51 -6.53
CA ILE A 120 13.13 -8.56 -5.46
C ILE A 120 12.50 -8.20 -4.12
N LEU A 121 11.65 -7.16 -4.10
CA LEU A 121 10.93 -6.76 -2.90
C LEU A 121 9.96 -7.84 -2.41
N LEU A 122 9.22 -8.51 -3.30
CA LEU A 122 8.32 -9.61 -2.91
C LEU A 122 9.11 -10.77 -2.27
N VAL A 123 10.26 -11.12 -2.83
CA VAL A 123 11.17 -12.10 -2.21
C VAL A 123 11.63 -11.62 -0.82
N ALA A 124 12.09 -10.37 -0.71
CA ALA A 124 12.53 -9.78 0.55
C ALA A 124 11.42 -9.74 1.61
N ALA A 125 10.19 -9.42 1.21
CA ALA A 125 9.01 -9.44 2.07
C ALA A 125 8.72 -10.87 2.58
N GLY A 126 8.77 -11.89 1.72
CA GLY A 126 8.64 -13.29 2.13
C GLY A 126 9.71 -13.72 3.14
N LEU A 127 10.95 -13.28 2.94
CA LEU A 127 12.05 -13.54 3.88
C LEU A 127 11.84 -12.83 5.23
N LEU A 128 11.36 -11.58 5.22
CA LEU A 128 11.01 -10.85 6.43
C LEU A 128 9.91 -11.58 7.21
N ILE A 129 8.84 -12.02 6.53
CA ILE A 129 7.76 -12.79 7.12
C ILE A 129 8.30 -14.06 7.77
N TYR A 130 9.12 -14.83 7.06
CA TYR A 130 9.74 -16.06 7.59
C TYR A 130 10.60 -15.78 8.83
N ALA A 131 11.45 -14.76 8.78
CA ALA A 131 12.34 -14.40 9.88
C ALA A 131 11.56 -14.03 11.16
N ILE A 132 10.51 -13.21 11.00
CA ILE A 132 9.66 -12.79 12.12
C ILE A 132 8.84 -13.97 12.65
N ALA A 133 8.24 -14.78 11.78
CA ALA A 133 7.49 -15.97 12.16
C ALA A 133 8.38 -16.96 12.94
N LYS A 134 9.59 -17.23 12.46
CA LYS A 134 10.55 -18.11 13.14
C LYS A 134 10.91 -17.63 14.54
N LYS A 135 11.01 -16.31 14.74
CA LYS A 135 11.32 -15.70 16.04
C LYS A 135 10.13 -15.67 17.01
N THR A 136 8.89 -15.68 16.50
CA THR A 136 7.68 -15.40 17.28
C THR A 136 6.69 -16.57 17.35
N ARG A 137 6.95 -17.68 16.66
CA ARG A 137 6.12 -18.89 16.68
C ARG A 137 6.05 -19.52 18.07
N THR A 138 4.92 -20.17 18.36
CA THR A 138 4.71 -20.95 19.58
C THR A 138 4.38 -22.41 19.30
N ALA A 139 3.47 -22.70 18.36
CA ALA A 139 3.05 -24.05 18.02
C ALA A 139 3.32 -24.41 16.55
N LEU A 140 3.03 -23.48 15.64
CA LEU A 140 3.19 -23.69 14.21
C LEU A 140 4.64 -23.52 13.76
N ARG A 141 4.95 -24.16 12.64
CA ARG A 141 6.21 -24.00 11.92
C ARG A 141 6.25 -22.66 11.19
N ALA A 142 7.43 -22.03 11.10
CA ALA A 142 7.59 -20.75 10.40
C ALA A 142 7.29 -20.84 8.89
N GLU A 143 7.45 -22.03 8.32
CA GLU A 143 7.11 -22.32 6.92
C GLU A 143 5.62 -22.10 6.63
N VAL A 144 4.73 -22.22 7.62
CA VAL A 144 3.30 -21.92 7.46
C VAL A 144 3.08 -20.45 7.09
N ALA A 145 3.86 -19.52 7.65
CA ALA A 145 3.78 -18.11 7.29
C ALA A 145 4.20 -17.86 5.83
N VAL A 146 5.18 -18.62 5.33
CA VAL A 146 5.60 -18.57 3.92
C VAL A 146 4.53 -19.16 3.00
N ALA A 147 3.90 -20.27 3.41
CA ALA A 147 2.79 -20.85 2.66
C ALA A 147 1.59 -19.88 2.57
N LEU A 148 1.23 -19.22 3.68
CA LEU A 148 0.20 -18.17 3.69
C LEU A 148 0.57 -16.99 2.79
N TYR A 149 1.85 -16.58 2.79
CA TYR A 149 2.33 -15.52 1.89
C TYR A 149 2.19 -15.93 0.42
N CYS A 150 2.63 -17.13 0.05
CA CYS A 150 2.53 -17.65 -1.32
C CYS A 150 1.07 -17.75 -1.78
N LEU A 151 0.19 -18.25 -0.90
CA LEU A 151 -1.25 -18.30 -1.16
C LEU A 151 -1.84 -16.90 -1.34
N TYR A 152 -1.41 -15.92 -0.54
CA TYR A 152 -1.82 -14.52 -0.68
C TYR A 152 -1.39 -13.95 -2.03
N LEU A 153 -0.17 -14.22 -2.48
CA LEU A 153 0.32 -13.80 -3.80
C LEU A 153 -0.49 -14.41 -4.95
N LEU A 154 -0.88 -15.69 -4.85
CA LEU A 154 -1.71 -16.36 -5.85
C LEU A 154 -3.13 -15.77 -5.89
N VAL A 155 -3.76 -15.58 -4.73
CA VAL A 155 -5.14 -15.09 -4.65
C VAL A 155 -5.27 -13.61 -5.06
N PHE A 156 -4.26 -12.80 -4.77
CA PHE A 156 -4.20 -11.39 -5.13
C PHE A 156 -3.24 -11.11 -6.30
N PHE A 157 -3.01 -12.10 -7.17
CA PHE A 157 -2.03 -12.11 -8.26
C PHE A 157 -1.97 -10.81 -9.08
N LYS A 158 -3.14 -10.30 -9.48
CA LYS A 158 -3.28 -9.06 -10.26
C LYS A 158 -2.48 -7.89 -9.66
N TRP A 159 -2.58 -7.69 -8.34
CA TRP A 159 -1.95 -6.58 -7.65
C TRP A 159 -0.43 -6.70 -7.57
N PHE A 160 0.09 -7.92 -7.59
CA PHE A 160 1.52 -8.19 -7.47
C PHE A 160 2.22 -8.30 -8.82
N PHE A 161 1.57 -8.87 -9.83
CA PHE A 161 2.27 -9.22 -11.08
C PHE A 161 1.71 -8.55 -12.34
N GLN A 162 0.50 -7.97 -12.30
CA GLN A 162 -0.13 -7.35 -13.47
C GLN A 162 -0.30 -5.83 -13.37
N LEU A 163 0.01 -5.23 -12.22
CA LEU A 163 -0.03 -3.78 -12.00
C LEU A 163 1.34 -3.26 -11.56
N THR A 164 1.67 -2.05 -12.00
CA THR A 164 2.89 -1.34 -11.60
C THR A 164 2.51 0.07 -11.16
N HIS A 165 2.16 0.24 -9.88
CA HIS A 165 1.94 1.56 -9.28
C HIS A 165 2.93 1.81 -8.15
N ASP A 166 2.60 2.70 -7.21
CA ASP A 166 3.40 3.03 -6.03
C ASP A 166 3.34 1.95 -4.92
N GLU A 167 2.47 0.93 -5.04
CA GLU A 167 2.28 -0.06 -3.97
C GLU A 167 3.57 -0.79 -3.57
N TRP A 168 4.49 -1.01 -4.51
CA TRP A 168 5.75 -1.66 -4.21
C TRP A 168 6.65 -0.75 -3.37
N LEU A 169 6.72 0.55 -3.67
CA LEU A 169 7.50 1.51 -2.89
C LEU A 169 6.92 1.64 -1.47
N LEU A 170 5.60 1.74 -1.36
CA LEU A 170 4.93 1.81 -0.06
C LEU A 170 5.13 0.52 0.75
N MET A 171 5.09 -0.65 0.10
CA MET A 171 5.35 -1.93 0.75
C MET A 171 6.81 -2.04 1.22
N LEU A 172 7.78 -1.57 0.43
CA LEU A 172 9.19 -1.49 0.85
C LEU A 172 9.33 -0.65 2.12
N LEU A 173 8.72 0.53 2.14
CA LEU A 173 8.76 1.39 3.31
C LEU A 173 8.05 0.76 4.52
N VAL A 174 6.94 0.05 4.34
CA VAL A 174 6.31 -0.73 5.43
C VAL A 174 7.23 -1.85 5.93
N CYS A 175 7.92 -2.57 5.04
CA CYS A 175 8.89 -3.60 5.37
C CYS A 175 10.09 -3.06 6.16
N ILE A 176 10.44 -1.79 6.03
CA ILE A 176 11.48 -1.12 6.83
C ILE A 176 10.89 -0.58 8.13
N LEU A 177 9.75 0.11 8.05
CA LEU A 177 9.04 0.75 9.17
C LEU A 177 8.76 -0.25 10.29
N TYR A 178 8.19 -1.41 9.95
CA TYR A 178 7.76 -2.39 10.94
C TYR A 178 8.89 -2.93 11.83
N PRO A 179 9.94 -3.58 11.30
CA PRO A 179 11.02 -4.10 12.15
C PRO A 179 11.80 -2.99 12.86
N TRP A 180 11.91 -1.79 12.27
CA TRP A 180 12.58 -0.66 12.92
C TRP A 180 11.74 -0.10 14.08
N ALA A 181 10.42 0.02 13.91
CA ALA A 181 9.52 0.39 15.01
C ALA A 181 9.56 -0.64 16.16
N VAL A 182 9.65 -1.94 15.84
CA VAL A 182 9.87 -3.00 16.82
C VAL A 182 11.22 -2.84 17.54
N HIS A 183 12.29 -2.52 16.80
CA HIS A 183 13.61 -2.26 17.37
C HIS A 183 13.60 -1.07 18.33
N ILE A 184 13.04 0.08 17.92
CA ILE A 184 12.91 1.28 18.75
C ILE A 184 12.09 0.98 20.02
N ARG A 185 11.05 0.16 19.92
CA ARG A 185 10.21 -0.22 21.06
C ARG A 185 10.90 -1.16 22.06
N SER A 186 11.89 -1.93 21.60
CA SER A 186 12.57 -2.98 22.36
C SER A 186 13.97 -2.60 22.85
N SER A 187 14.59 -1.57 22.26
CA SER A 187 15.99 -1.20 22.49
C SER A 187 16.12 0.29 22.81
N ARG A 188 17.18 0.68 23.54
CA ARG A 188 17.57 2.09 23.65
C ARG A 188 18.16 2.53 22.31
N ILE A 189 17.81 3.74 21.87
CA ILE A 189 18.36 4.31 20.64
C ILE A 189 19.23 5.51 20.94
N GLY A 190 20.29 5.68 20.14
CA GLY A 190 21.16 6.85 20.20
C GLY A 190 20.69 7.99 19.30
N PHE A 191 21.39 9.13 19.38
CA PHE A 191 21.11 10.32 18.55
C PHE A 191 21.13 10.00 17.05
N GLY A 192 22.18 9.34 16.55
CA GLY A 192 22.29 9.00 15.13
C GLY A 192 21.14 8.10 14.63
N GLN A 193 20.68 7.15 15.44
CA GLN A 193 19.51 6.32 15.11
C GLN A 193 18.22 7.13 15.10
N SER A 194 18.10 8.13 15.98
CA SER A 194 16.96 9.06 15.99
C SER A 194 16.96 9.95 14.75
N CYS A 195 18.11 10.47 14.32
CA CYS A 195 18.23 11.20 13.06
C CYS A 195 17.86 10.31 11.86
N ALA A 196 18.39 9.09 11.80
CA ALA A 196 18.06 8.14 10.74
C ALA A 196 16.56 7.80 10.73
N TRP A 197 15.94 7.63 11.90
CA TRP A 197 14.50 7.40 12.02
C TRP A 197 13.67 8.60 11.56
N GLY A 198 14.12 9.83 11.88
CA GLY A 198 13.52 11.07 11.37
C GLY A 198 13.64 11.22 9.86
N GLY A 199 14.82 10.96 9.29
CA GLY A 199 15.03 11.00 7.85
C GLY A 199 14.18 9.97 7.11
N PHE A 200 14.06 8.76 7.67
CA PHE A 200 13.13 7.75 7.20
C PHE A 200 11.67 8.20 7.28
N GLY A 201 11.28 8.89 8.37
CA GLY A 201 9.98 9.54 8.49
C GLY A 201 9.68 10.53 7.38
N GLY A 202 10.68 11.34 7.00
CA GLY A 202 10.58 12.26 5.87
C GLY A 202 10.37 11.52 4.54
N ALA A 203 11.12 10.43 4.30
CA ALA A 203 10.91 9.59 3.11
C ALA A 203 9.50 8.97 3.09
N CYS A 204 9.00 8.45 4.21
CA CYS A 204 7.64 7.95 4.35
C CYS A 204 6.60 9.01 3.99
N MET A 205 6.79 10.22 4.50
CA MET A 205 5.89 11.35 4.27
C MET A 205 5.88 11.79 2.79
N LEU A 206 7.06 11.91 2.18
CA LEU A 206 7.22 12.24 0.75
C LEU A 206 6.74 11.12 -0.18
N ALA A 207 6.63 9.88 0.29
CA ALA A 207 6.03 8.77 -0.44
C ALA A 207 4.51 8.74 -0.33
N SER A 208 3.98 8.99 0.86
CA SER A 208 2.55 9.02 1.14
C SER A 208 2.27 9.76 2.45
N PRO A 209 1.35 10.74 2.48
CA PRO A 209 0.97 11.42 3.73
C PRO A 209 0.45 10.44 4.78
N ILE A 210 -0.18 9.34 4.35
CA ILE A 210 -0.70 8.30 5.24
C ILE A 210 0.44 7.53 5.89
N LEU A 211 1.44 7.13 5.11
CA LEU A 211 2.59 6.41 5.66
C LEU A 211 3.43 7.32 6.58
N GLY A 212 3.56 8.60 6.25
CA GLY A 212 4.14 9.61 7.14
C GLY A 212 3.37 9.77 8.46
N ALA A 213 2.03 9.77 8.42
CA ALA A 213 1.20 9.79 9.63
C ALA A 213 1.37 8.52 10.48
N VAL A 214 1.46 7.34 9.85
CA VAL A 214 1.76 6.07 10.53
C VAL A 214 3.14 6.11 11.18
N TRP A 215 4.15 6.62 10.49
CA TRP A 215 5.48 6.86 11.07
C TRP A 215 5.38 7.79 12.29
N GLY A 216 4.68 8.92 12.18
CA GLY A 216 4.53 9.87 13.30
C GLY A 216 3.86 9.24 14.51
N ALA A 217 2.74 8.54 14.29
CA ALA A 217 2.02 7.83 15.34
C ALA A 217 2.88 6.73 15.98
N THR A 218 3.61 5.94 15.19
CA THR A 218 4.52 4.91 15.71
C THR A 218 5.71 5.52 16.45
N ALA A 219 6.28 6.63 15.98
CA ALA A 219 7.35 7.35 16.68
C ALA A 219 6.87 7.83 18.06
N VAL A 220 5.70 8.46 18.14
CA VAL A 220 5.10 8.88 19.42
C VAL A 220 4.84 7.67 20.33
N LEU A 221 4.14 6.65 19.83
CA LEU A 221 3.74 5.48 20.63
C LEU A 221 4.93 4.66 21.15
N THR A 222 6.03 4.61 20.41
CA THR A 222 7.22 3.84 20.78
C THR A 222 8.20 4.65 21.62
N MET A 223 8.46 5.90 21.27
CA MET A 223 9.48 6.73 21.94
C MET A 223 8.96 7.45 23.19
N ALA A 224 7.68 7.86 23.22
CA ALA A 224 7.12 8.58 24.38
C ALA A 224 6.97 7.69 25.62
N ARG A 225 6.89 6.37 25.44
CA ARG A 225 6.75 5.40 26.55
C ARG A 225 8.10 4.91 27.10
N ARG A 226 9.23 5.50 26.69
CA ARG A 226 10.58 4.99 26.96
C ARG A 226 11.59 6.10 27.24
N HIS A 227 12.82 5.70 27.57
CA HIS A 227 13.97 6.61 27.77
C HIS A 227 14.32 7.45 26.53
N SER A 228 13.75 7.14 25.36
CA SER A 228 14.01 7.80 24.09
C SER A 228 13.13 9.04 23.85
N VAL A 229 12.25 9.42 24.78
CA VAL A 229 11.35 10.59 24.63
C VAL A 229 12.12 11.88 24.35
N LYS A 230 13.31 12.05 24.94
CA LYS A 230 14.20 13.21 24.71
C LYS A 230 14.71 13.29 23.26
N LEU A 231 14.71 12.17 22.54
CA LEU A 231 15.14 12.10 21.14
C LEU A 231 13.96 12.22 20.15
N LEU A 232 12.71 12.15 20.63
CA LEU A 232 11.54 12.30 19.75
C LEU A 232 11.54 13.64 19.00
N PRO A 233 11.85 14.79 19.63
CA PRO A 233 11.98 16.06 18.91
C PRO A 233 13.02 16.02 17.80
N VAL A 234 14.14 15.31 17.98
CA VAL A 234 15.19 15.17 16.96
C VAL A 234 14.63 14.44 15.74
N SER A 235 13.96 13.30 15.93
CA SER A 235 13.31 12.58 14.83
C SER A 235 12.29 13.44 14.08
N VAL A 236 11.47 14.21 14.81
CA VAL A 236 10.46 15.11 14.23
C VAL A 236 11.11 16.24 13.44
N LEU A 237 12.13 16.89 13.98
CA LEU A 237 12.85 17.99 13.31
C LEU A 237 13.57 17.51 12.05
N VAL A 238 14.21 16.34 12.08
CA VAL A 238 14.85 15.77 10.88
C VAL A 238 13.81 15.40 9.83
N CYS A 239 12.67 14.82 10.22
CA CYS A 239 11.56 14.55 9.31
C CYS A 239 11.04 15.84 8.66
N ALA A 240 10.85 16.89 9.46
CA ALA A 240 10.42 18.20 8.97
C ALA A 240 11.45 18.79 7.99
N ALA A 241 12.75 18.71 8.30
CA ALA A 241 13.82 19.19 7.44
C ALA A 241 13.85 18.47 6.08
N VAL A 242 13.61 17.15 6.05
CA VAL A 242 13.50 16.39 4.80
C VAL A 242 12.26 16.80 3.99
N CYS A 243 11.13 17.10 4.65
CA CYS A 243 9.91 17.53 3.96
C CYS A 243 9.93 19.01 3.53
N LEU A 244 10.78 19.83 4.16
CA LEU A 244 10.77 21.28 4.02
C LEU A 244 10.93 21.76 2.56
N PRO A 245 11.84 21.21 1.73
CA PRO A 245 11.98 21.66 0.34
C PRO A 245 10.71 21.48 -0.48
N TRP A 246 9.98 20.37 -0.27
CA TRP A 246 8.72 20.11 -0.96
C TRP A 246 7.63 21.08 -0.50
N LEU A 247 7.54 21.31 0.82
CA LEU A 247 6.58 22.27 1.39
C LEU A 247 6.84 23.69 0.88
N VAL A 248 8.10 24.13 0.88
CA VAL A 248 8.51 25.45 0.37
C VAL A 248 8.17 25.58 -1.11
N ARG A 249 8.49 24.57 -1.92
CA ARG A 249 8.10 24.56 -3.34
C ARG A 249 6.59 24.72 -3.50
N ASN A 250 5.79 23.96 -2.75
CA ASN A 250 4.34 24.04 -2.89
C ASN A 250 3.81 25.41 -2.49
N TYR A 251 4.36 26.01 -1.43
CA TYR A 251 4.01 27.36 -1.03
C TYR A 251 4.37 28.39 -2.10
N MET A 252 5.58 28.34 -2.66
CA MET A 252 6.00 29.28 -3.71
C MET A 252 5.20 29.13 -5.02
N VAL A 253 4.77 27.92 -5.36
CA VAL A 253 4.07 27.64 -6.62
C VAL A 253 2.56 27.90 -6.52
N PHE A 254 1.95 27.60 -5.36
CA PHE A 254 0.49 27.64 -5.21
C PHE A 254 -0.01 28.70 -4.24
N ASP A 255 0.88 29.41 -3.56
CA ASP A 255 0.58 30.31 -2.43
C ASP A 255 -0.27 29.62 -1.35
N ARG A 256 0.01 28.33 -1.13
CA ARG A 256 -0.77 27.46 -0.24
C ARG A 256 0.13 26.50 0.51
N LEU A 257 -0.22 26.26 1.78
CA LEU A 257 0.40 25.23 2.59
C LEU A 257 -0.12 23.85 2.20
N ILE A 258 0.46 23.30 1.13
CA ILE A 258 0.24 21.92 0.71
C ILE A 258 1.39 21.08 1.23
N LEU A 259 1.07 20.26 2.22
CA LEU A 259 2.01 19.37 2.87
C LEU A 259 2.63 18.40 1.84
N MET A 260 1.88 17.37 1.42
CA MET A 260 2.40 16.31 0.54
C MET A 260 1.60 16.17 -0.75
N LYS A 261 0.27 16.22 -0.65
CA LYS A 261 -0.68 15.92 -1.73
C LYS A 261 -1.91 16.83 -1.62
N SER A 262 -2.47 17.28 -2.74
CA SER A 262 -3.59 18.25 -2.80
C SER A 262 -4.98 17.63 -2.89
N ASN A 263 -5.10 16.37 -3.34
CA ASN A 263 -6.35 15.80 -3.86
C ASN A 263 -7.37 15.31 -2.81
N MET A 264 -7.22 15.68 -1.53
CA MET A 264 -8.03 15.12 -0.43
C MET A 264 -9.54 15.38 -0.60
N TYR A 265 -9.94 16.60 -0.95
CA TYR A 265 -11.37 16.95 -1.08
C TYR A 265 -12.02 16.31 -2.31
N PHE A 266 -11.26 16.17 -3.39
CA PHE A 266 -11.70 15.41 -4.56
C PHE A 266 -11.99 13.95 -4.18
N ASP A 267 -11.05 13.29 -3.49
CA ASP A 267 -11.22 11.91 -3.05
C ASP A 267 -12.38 11.75 -2.05
N LEU A 268 -12.53 12.69 -1.11
CA LEU A 268 -13.63 12.70 -0.13
C LEU A 268 -15.00 12.79 -0.79
N TYR A 269 -15.17 13.76 -1.71
CA TYR A 269 -16.46 13.97 -2.37
C TYR A 269 -16.81 12.80 -3.28
N THR A 270 -15.90 12.43 -4.19
CA THR A 270 -16.14 11.36 -5.15
C THR A 270 -16.40 10.03 -4.46
N ALA A 271 -15.63 9.66 -3.44
CA ALA A 271 -15.88 8.42 -2.72
C ALA A 271 -17.21 8.46 -1.94
N SER A 272 -17.59 9.59 -1.33
CA SER A 272 -18.72 9.63 -0.38
C SER A 272 -20.08 9.94 -1.03
N TYR A 273 -20.11 10.76 -2.08
CA TYR A 273 -21.34 11.32 -2.62
C TYR A 273 -21.65 10.85 -4.04
N GLU A 274 -20.63 10.45 -4.79
CA GLU A 274 -20.75 10.01 -6.18
C GLU A 274 -20.73 8.48 -6.36
N THR A 275 -20.54 7.74 -5.27
CA THR A 275 -20.70 6.28 -5.26
C THR A 275 -21.93 5.91 -4.44
N GLU A 276 -22.59 4.80 -4.80
CA GLU A 276 -23.76 4.33 -4.06
C GLU A 276 -23.42 3.85 -2.64
N ARG A 277 -22.26 3.22 -2.47
CA ARG A 277 -21.88 2.54 -1.21
C ARG A 277 -20.69 3.17 -0.50
N GLY A 278 -20.14 4.28 -0.96
CA GLY A 278 -18.92 4.82 -0.39
C GLY A 278 -17.64 4.12 -0.84
N LEU A 279 -17.74 3.17 -1.76
CA LEU A 279 -16.65 2.29 -2.23
C LEU A 279 -16.27 2.65 -3.65
N PHE A 280 -14.98 2.85 -3.87
CA PHE A 280 -14.46 3.35 -5.13
C PHE A 280 -14.25 2.20 -6.12
N THR A 281 -14.88 2.29 -7.28
CA THR A 281 -14.82 1.28 -8.34
C THR A 281 -14.08 1.79 -9.57
N GLU A 282 -13.68 0.88 -10.45
CA GLU A 282 -13.12 1.21 -11.76
C GLU A 282 -14.06 2.09 -12.60
N THR A 283 -15.37 1.86 -12.51
CA THR A 283 -16.37 2.65 -13.26
C THR A 283 -16.47 4.08 -12.75
N THR A 284 -16.49 4.29 -11.43
CA THR A 284 -16.43 5.64 -10.84
C THR A 284 -15.11 6.32 -11.22
N PHE A 285 -13.98 5.61 -11.14
CA PHE A 285 -12.68 6.15 -11.52
C PHE A 285 -12.65 6.61 -12.99
N ALA A 286 -13.13 5.78 -13.91
CA ALA A 286 -13.16 6.08 -15.34
C ALA A 286 -14.06 7.28 -15.68
N ARG A 287 -15.17 7.46 -14.94
CA ARG A 287 -16.12 8.55 -15.18
C ARG A 287 -15.66 9.90 -14.63
N GLN A 288 -14.95 9.90 -13.50
CA GLN A 288 -14.76 11.13 -12.71
C GLN A 288 -13.31 11.57 -12.60
N HIS A 289 -12.35 10.64 -12.73
CA HIS A 289 -10.96 10.98 -12.52
C HIS A 289 -10.41 11.80 -13.70
N PRO A 290 -9.73 12.93 -13.45
CA PRO A 290 -9.22 13.80 -14.52
C PRO A 290 -8.32 13.09 -15.54
N LEU A 291 -7.61 12.04 -15.12
CA LEU A 291 -6.82 11.15 -15.99
C LEU A 291 -7.60 10.69 -17.24
N TRP A 292 -8.90 10.45 -17.11
CA TRP A 292 -9.75 9.94 -18.19
C TRP A 292 -10.59 11.04 -18.84
N THR A 293 -11.06 12.02 -18.08
CA THR A 293 -11.96 13.06 -18.60
C THR A 293 -11.22 14.15 -19.38
N ILE A 294 -9.98 14.47 -19.00
CA ILE A 294 -9.25 15.62 -19.55
C ILE A 294 -8.81 15.46 -21.01
N LYS A 295 -8.63 14.21 -21.44
CA LYS A 295 -8.22 13.88 -22.82
C LYS A 295 -9.39 13.93 -23.77
N SER A 296 -10.56 13.48 -23.33
CA SER A 296 -11.79 13.44 -24.13
C SER A 296 -12.50 14.79 -24.18
N ASP A 297 -12.31 15.65 -23.18
CA ASP A 297 -13.04 16.89 -23.04
C ASP A 297 -12.08 18.09 -22.82
N PRO A 298 -11.91 18.98 -23.83
CA PRO A 298 -11.15 20.21 -23.69
C PRO A 298 -11.71 21.18 -22.64
N THR A 299 -13.00 21.05 -22.29
CA THR A 299 -13.69 21.87 -21.29
C THR A 299 -13.67 21.25 -19.89
N ALA A 300 -12.98 20.10 -19.73
CA ALA A 300 -12.88 19.42 -18.44
C ALA A 300 -12.42 20.38 -17.33
N PRO A 301 -13.09 20.43 -16.17
CA PRO A 301 -12.84 21.44 -15.14
C PRO A 301 -11.38 21.54 -14.69
N TYR A 302 -10.67 20.41 -14.58
CA TYR A 302 -9.24 20.42 -14.20
C TYR A 302 -8.38 21.17 -15.23
N ARG A 303 -8.68 21.03 -16.53
CA ARG A 303 -7.94 21.70 -17.61
C ARG A 303 -8.17 23.19 -17.63
N VAL A 304 -9.43 23.61 -17.45
CA VAL A 304 -9.84 25.02 -17.54
C VAL A 304 -9.44 25.80 -16.28
N LEU A 305 -9.60 25.19 -15.10
CA LEU A 305 -9.41 25.87 -13.81
C LEU A 305 -7.99 25.75 -13.27
N GLY A 306 -7.26 24.70 -13.67
CA GLY A 306 -6.03 24.27 -13.00
C GLY A 306 -6.29 23.63 -11.64
N GLU A 307 -5.25 23.01 -11.08
CA GLU A 307 -5.41 22.14 -9.91
C GLU A 307 -5.99 22.83 -8.67
N MET A 308 -5.52 24.03 -8.33
CA MET A 308 -5.92 24.67 -7.07
C MET A 308 -7.40 25.08 -7.07
N LYS A 309 -7.87 25.71 -8.14
CA LYS A 309 -9.28 26.09 -8.28
C LYS A 309 -10.18 24.86 -8.42
N PHE A 310 -9.70 23.81 -9.10
CA PHE A 310 -10.38 22.53 -9.13
C PHE A 310 -10.51 21.93 -7.72
N MET A 311 -9.47 22.00 -6.89
CA MET A 311 -9.55 21.54 -5.49
C MET A 311 -10.47 22.39 -4.62
N ASP A 312 -10.51 23.71 -4.84
CA ASP A 312 -11.45 24.59 -4.13
C ASP A 312 -12.90 24.27 -4.48
N MET A 313 -13.19 24.03 -5.77
CA MET A 313 -14.50 23.56 -6.22
C MET A 313 -14.91 22.30 -5.44
N TYR A 314 -14.09 21.24 -5.45
CA TYR A 314 -14.45 20.01 -4.73
C TYR A 314 -14.52 20.17 -3.21
N LYS A 315 -13.74 21.10 -2.64
CA LYS A 315 -13.82 21.44 -1.21
C LYS A 315 -15.17 22.06 -0.87
N ASP A 316 -15.65 22.99 -1.69
CA ASP A 316 -16.94 23.64 -1.48
C ASP A 316 -18.10 22.68 -1.76
N THR A 317 -18.02 21.90 -2.84
CA THR A 317 -19.01 20.85 -3.15
C THR A 317 -19.10 19.81 -2.03
N PHE A 318 -17.96 19.36 -1.49
CA PHE A 318 -17.95 18.43 -0.35
C PHE A 318 -18.61 19.05 0.89
N LYS A 319 -18.28 20.29 1.23
CA LYS A 319 -18.86 20.95 2.41
C LYS A 319 -20.38 21.11 2.28
N GLN A 320 -20.86 21.49 1.09
CA GLN A 320 -22.29 21.61 0.82
C GLN A 320 -23.00 20.26 0.92
N ALA A 321 -22.46 19.22 0.29
CA ALA A 321 -23.02 17.87 0.34
C ALA A 321 -22.99 17.27 1.76
N PHE A 322 -21.92 17.53 2.52
CA PHE A 322 -21.81 17.09 3.92
C PHE A 322 -22.78 17.81 4.85
N ALA A 323 -23.01 19.11 4.63
CA ALA A 323 -24.00 19.85 5.39
C ALA A 323 -25.43 19.39 5.07
N ALA A 324 -25.72 19.06 3.81
CA ALA A 324 -27.03 18.57 3.38
C ALA A 324 -27.33 17.14 3.85
N GLU A 325 -26.36 16.23 3.72
CA GLU A 325 -26.53 14.80 3.99
C GLU A 325 -25.33 14.20 4.74
N PRO A 326 -25.14 14.53 6.03
CA PRO A 326 -24.03 13.99 6.83
C PRO A 326 -24.16 12.47 7.04
N GLY A 327 -25.39 11.95 7.09
CA GLY A 327 -25.67 10.52 7.23
C GLY A 327 -25.12 9.68 6.08
N LYS A 328 -25.12 10.22 4.84
CA LYS A 328 -24.55 9.55 3.66
C LYS A 328 -23.03 9.37 3.78
N TYR A 329 -22.32 10.38 4.30
CA TYR A 329 -20.88 10.25 4.58
C TYR A 329 -20.60 9.21 5.67
N VAL A 330 -21.36 9.21 6.77
CA VAL A 330 -21.18 8.21 7.85
C VAL A 330 -21.42 6.79 7.32
N ALA A 331 -22.47 6.58 6.53
CA ALA A 331 -22.73 5.29 5.88
C ALA A 331 -21.59 4.88 4.94
N ALA A 332 -21.06 5.82 4.15
CA ALA A 332 -19.90 5.56 3.29
C ALA A 332 -18.65 5.15 4.09
N VAL A 333 -18.37 5.80 5.24
CA VAL A 333 -17.26 5.43 6.12
C VAL A 333 -17.45 4.04 6.72
N VAL A 334 -18.66 3.69 7.17
CA VAL A 334 -18.98 2.34 7.68
C VAL A 334 -18.78 1.29 6.59
N ASN A 335 -19.28 1.54 5.37
CA ASN A 335 -19.10 0.63 4.25
C ASN A 335 -17.63 0.47 3.85
N ARG A 336 -16.83 1.54 3.91
CA ARG A 336 -15.37 1.45 3.70
C ARG A 336 -14.68 0.68 4.80
N PHE A 337 -15.10 0.83 6.05
CA PHE A 337 -14.58 0.02 7.16
C PHE A 337 -14.86 -1.47 6.94
N VAL A 338 -16.11 -1.82 6.61
CA VAL A 338 -16.50 -3.19 6.26
C VAL A 338 -15.69 -3.69 5.06
N GLY A 339 -15.54 -2.86 4.02
CA GLY A 339 -14.74 -3.18 2.83
C GLY A 339 -13.24 -3.37 3.12
N ALA A 340 -12.70 -2.66 4.10
CA ALA A 340 -11.28 -2.72 4.45
C ALA A 340 -10.92 -3.94 5.30
N PHE A 341 -11.85 -4.43 6.14
CA PHE A 341 -11.54 -5.44 7.17
C PHE A 341 -12.40 -6.73 7.10
N ILE A 342 -13.59 -6.69 6.50
CA ILE A 342 -14.60 -7.77 6.64
C ILE A 342 -15.05 -8.33 5.30
N ILE A 343 -15.39 -7.50 4.33
CA ILE A 343 -15.87 -7.96 3.01
C ILE A 343 -14.89 -7.47 1.98
N TYR A 344 -14.48 -8.32 1.05
CA TYR A 344 -13.65 -7.89 -0.08
C TYR A 344 -14.54 -7.17 -1.11
N PRO A 345 -14.42 -5.83 -1.31
CA PRO A 345 -15.20 -5.15 -2.33
C PRO A 345 -14.56 -5.42 -3.70
N PRO A 346 -15.27 -5.95 -4.70
CA PRO A 346 -14.71 -6.07 -6.05
C PRO A 346 -14.39 -4.68 -6.61
N TYR A 347 -13.22 -4.50 -7.23
CA TYR A 347 -12.83 -3.21 -7.81
C TYR A 347 -13.40 -2.99 -9.22
N CYS A 348 -13.60 -4.08 -9.97
CA CYS A 348 -14.14 -4.08 -11.34
C CYS A 348 -15.40 -4.94 -11.39
N GLU A 349 -16.38 -4.60 -12.24
CA GLU A 349 -17.61 -5.40 -12.46
C GLU A 349 -17.32 -6.85 -12.90
N HIS A 350 -16.18 -7.07 -13.55
CA HIS A 350 -15.76 -8.38 -14.05
C HIS A 350 -14.88 -9.17 -13.07
N GLU A 351 -14.45 -8.57 -11.95
CA GLU A 351 -13.88 -9.35 -10.84
C GLU A 351 -15.05 -10.14 -10.25
N PRO A 352 -14.99 -11.50 -10.22
CA PRO A 352 -16.08 -12.28 -9.67
C PRO A 352 -16.40 -11.72 -8.29
N SER A 353 -17.65 -11.26 -8.15
CA SER A 353 -18.18 -10.90 -6.85
C SER A 353 -18.00 -12.14 -5.96
N VAL A 354 -17.75 -11.92 -4.67
CA VAL A 354 -17.40 -12.98 -3.70
C VAL A 354 -18.42 -14.13 -3.67
N ILE A 355 -19.60 -13.94 -4.28
CA ILE A 355 -20.79 -14.76 -4.17
C ILE A 355 -20.92 -15.80 -5.33
N GLU A 356 -20.22 -15.65 -6.48
CA GLU A 356 -20.48 -16.48 -7.69
C GLU A 356 -19.39 -17.52 -8.05
N ALA A 357 -18.52 -17.89 -7.08
CA ALA A 357 -17.45 -18.92 -7.14
C ALA A 357 -16.15 -18.57 -7.92
N PRO A 358 -14.94 -19.01 -7.51
CA PRO A 358 -14.47 -19.47 -6.20
C PRO A 358 -13.97 -18.25 -5.37
N GLY A 359 -14.91 -17.40 -4.91
CA GLY A 359 -14.61 -16.21 -4.11
C GLY A 359 -14.21 -16.48 -2.65
N ALA A 360 -14.43 -17.71 -2.16
CA ALA A 360 -14.18 -18.10 -0.77
C ALA A 360 -12.72 -17.87 -0.33
N PRO A 361 -11.66 -18.30 -1.07
CA PRO A 361 -10.28 -18.06 -0.66
C PRO A 361 -9.92 -16.57 -0.57
N LYS A 362 -10.46 -15.74 -1.47
CA LYS A 362 -10.21 -14.29 -1.51
C LYS A 362 -10.85 -13.57 -0.33
N LEU A 363 -12.10 -13.92 -0.02
CA LEU A 363 -12.79 -13.43 1.19
C LEU A 363 -12.07 -13.89 2.45
N MET A 364 -11.74 -15.18 2.56
CA MET A 364 -11.05 -15.74 3.72
C MET A 364 -9.72 -15.04 3.97
N LEU A 365 -8.86 -14.90 2.96
CA LEU A 365 -7.56 -14.24 3.12
C LEU A 365 -7.66 -12.72 3.31
N HIS A 366 -8.79 -12.11 2.95
CA HIS A 366 -9.06 -10.70 3.24
C HIS A 366 -9.45 -10.49 4.71
N VAL A 367 -10.23 -11.40 5.28
CA VAL A 367 -10.77 -11.32 6.65
C VAL A 367 -9.81 -11.85 7.72
N LEU A 368 -9.10 -12.93 7.41
CA LEU A 368 -8.19 -13.60 8.36
C LEU A 368 -7.17 -12.67 9.02
N PRO A 369 -6.57 -11.67 8.34
CA PRO A 369 -5.67 -10.72 8.99
C PRO A 369 -6.34 -9.94 10.12
N PHE A 370 -7.60 -9.52 9.95
CA PHE A 370 -8.37 -8.79 10.96
C PHE A 370 -8.79 -9.71 12.11
N LEU A 371 -9.26 -10.92 11.81
CA LEU A 371 -9.54 -11.93 12.85
C LEU A 371 -8.27 -12.29 13.63
N GLY A 372 -7.12 -12.36 12.96
CA GLY A 372 -5.82 -12.56 13.58
C GLY A 372 -5.49 -11.48 14.61
N ILE A 373 -5.78 -10.20 14.29
CA ILE A 373 -5.65 -9.09 15.25
C ILE A 373 -6.57 -9.30 16.45
N ILE A 374 -7.84 -9.67 16.24
CA ILE A 374 -8.78 -9.92 17.34
C ILE A 374 -8.26 -11.04 18.25
N VAL A 375 -7.81 -12.16 17.68
CA VAL A 375 -7.23 -13.27 18.44
C VAL A 375 -5.99 -12.85 19.22
N ILE A 376 -5.10 -12.06 18.61
CA ILE A 376 -3.91 -11.51 19.28
C ILE A 376 -4.30 -10.66 20.50
N LEU A 377 -5.28 -9.77 20.34
CA LEU A 377 -5.74 -8.87 21.40
C LEU A 377 -6.41 -9.64 22.54
N LEU A 378 -7.28 -10.62 22.21
CA LEU A 378 -7.96 -11.46 23.20
C LEU A 378 -7.01 -12.44 23.91
N ALA A 379 -5.93 -12.86 23.26
CA ALA A 379 -5.02 -13.84 23.84
C ALA A 379 -4.08 -13.28 24.90
N GLY A 380 -3.84 -11.95 24.91
CA GLY A 380 -3.07 -11.28 25.96
C GLY A 380 -1.62 -11.77 26.14
N LYS A 381 -1.06 -12.55 25.20
CA LYS A 381 0.25 -13.19 25.37
C LYS A 381 1.38 -12.15 25.33
N LYS A 382 2.05 -11.95 26.48
CA LYS A 382 3.11 -10.94 26.66
C LYS A 382 4.42 -11.25 25.90
N GLN A 383 4.73 -12.51 25.64
CA GLN A 383 6.07 -12.92 25.15
C GLN A 383 6.47 -12.30 23.81
N TYR A 384 5.51 -12.05 22.90
CA TYR A 384 5.75 -11.42 21.60
C TYR A 384 4.87 -10.19 21.34
N ALA A 385 4.28 -9.62 22.40
CA ALA A 385 3.35 -8.49 22.31
C ALA A 385 3.93 -7.28 21.56
N VAL A 386 5.25 -7.06 21.63
CA VAL A 386 5.92 -5.99 20.88
C VAL A 386 5.78 -6.19 19.36
N TYR A 387 5.95 -7.41 18.86
CA TYR A 387 5.84 -7.71 17.43
C TYR A 387 4.40 -7.62 16.96
N THR A 388 3.49 -8.26 17.70
CA THR A 388 2.08 -8.40 17.31
C THR A 388 1.32 -7.09 17.44
N LEU A 389 1.48 -6.34 18.54
CA LEU A 389 0.79 -5.06 18.74
C LEU A 389 1.34 -3.95 17.84
N THR A 390 2.63 -3.99 17.50
CA THR A 390 3.21 -3.01 16.55
C THR A 390 2.69 -3.27 15.13
N ALA A 391 2.61 -4.54 14.71
CA ALA A 391 2.04 -4.90 13.42
C ALA A 391 0.55 -4.53 13.34
N ALA A 392 -0.24 -4.90 14.36
CA ALA A 392 -1.66 -4.54 14.45
C ALA A 392 -1.87 -3.02 14.45
N GLY A 393 -1.05 -2.28 15.21
CA GLY A 393 -1.09 -0.82 15.24
C GLY A 393 -0.80 -0.20 13.87
N ILE A 394 0.27 -0.62 13.19
CA ILE A 394 0.60 -0.13 11.84
C ILE A 394 -0.51 -0.45 10.85
N PHE A 395 -1.04 -1.68 10.88
CA PHE A 395 -2.14 -2.09 9.99
C PHE A 395 -3.36 -1.17 10.17
N VAL A 396 -3.86 -1.02 11.41
CA VAL A 396 -5.03 -0.17 11.68
C VAL A 396 -4.74 1.28 11.31
N LEU A 397 -3.64 1.86 11.81
CA LEU A 397 -3.28 3.26 11.56
C LEU A 397 -3.12 3.58 10.06
N TYR A 398 -2.63 2.62 9.27
CA TYR A 398 -2.45 2.81 7.84
C TYR A 398 -3.79 2.80 7.07
N LEU A 399 -4.74 1.95 7.46
CA LEU A 399 -6.02 1.86 6.74
C LEU A 399 -7.05 2.90 7.20
N MET A 400 -7.00 3.39 8.44
CA MET A 400 -8.00 4.34 8.95
C MET A 400 -8.16 5.60 8.07
N PRO A 401 -7.09 6.27 7.59
CA PRO A 401 -7.26 7.41 6.70
C PRO A 401 -7.99 7.07 5.39
N TYR A 402 -7.74 5.89 4.82
CA TYR A 402 -8.45 5.42 3.63
C TYR A 402 -9.91 5.09 3.93
N VAL A 403 -10.21 4.53 5.11
CA VAL A 403 -11.59 4.33 5.56
C VAL A 403 -12.34 5.65 5.69
N LEU A 404 -11.66 6.72 6.14
CA LEU A 404 -12.26 8.05 6.29
C LEU A 404 -12.38 8.81 4.97
N VAL A 405 -11.45 8.63 4.03
CA VAL A 405 -11.41 9.40 2.77
C VAL A 405 -11.93 8.60 1.59
N ASN A 406 -11.20 7.57 1.17
CA ASN A 406 -11.49 6.77 -0.01
C ASN A 406 -10.76 5.42 0.13
N TYR A 407 -11.48 4.31 -0.07
CA TYR A 407 -10.91 2.96 0.00
C TYR A 407 -11.28 2.09 -1.20
N TYR A 408 -10.25 1.43 -1.74
CA TYR A 408 -10.34 0.21 -2.55
C TYR A 408 -9.09 -0.65 -2.32
N ASN A 409 -9.12 -1.91 -2.75
CA ASN A 409 -8.18 -2.93 -2.26
C ASN A 409 -6.69 -2.64 -2.49
N ARG A 410 -6.35 -1.83 -3.49
CA ARG A 410 -4.97 -1.43 -3.75
C ARG A 410 -4.31 -0.83 -2.52
N TYR A 411 -5.02 0.00 -1.76
CA TYR A 411 -4.49 0.65 -0.56
C TYR A 411 -4.14 -0.35 0.55
N GLY A 412 -4.72 -1.55 0.54
CA GLY A 412 -4.36 -2.61 1.47
C GLY A 412 -3.15 -3.46 1.05
N ILE A 413 -2.65 -3.34 -0.18
CA ILE A 413 -1.56 -4.16 -0.72
C ILE A 413 -0.21 -3.88 -0.03
N PRO A 414 0.17 -2.62 0.27
CA PRO A 414 1.42 -2.34 0.98
C PRO A 414 1.55 -3.01 2.35
N LEU A 415 0.42 -3.37 2.97
CA LEU A 415 0.37 -4.03 4.27
C LEU A 415 0.49 -5.56 4.19
N THR A 416 0.68 -6.14 3.00
CA THR A 416 0.74 -7.60 2.80
C THR A 416 1.62 -8.35 3.83
N PRO A 417 2.86 -7.90 4.13
CA PRO A 417 3.68 -8.60 5.12
C PRO A 417 3.05 -8.64 6.51
N LEU A 418 2.41 -7.54 6.92
CA LEU A 418 1.75 -7.44 8.23
C LEU A 418 0.44 -8.23 8.25
N LYS A 419 -0.31 -8.22 7.15
CA LYS A 419 -1.53 -9.03 7.00
C LYS A 419 -1.21 -10.51 7.18
N VAL A 420 -0.17 -11.00 6.50
CA VAL A 420 0.26 -12.40 6.60
C VAL A 420 0.75 -12.76 8.00
N LEU A 421 1.53 -11.88 8.64
CA LEU A 421 1.97 -12.11 10.01
C LEU A 421 0.80 -12.15 11.00
N CYS A 422 -0.19 -11.25 10.87
CA CYS A 422 -1.41 -11.28 11.69
C CYS A 422 -2.21 -12.58 11.50
N MET A 423 -2.34 -13.06 10.26
CA MET A 423 -2.95 -14.37 9.99
C MET A 423 -2.18 -15.51 10.68
N PHE A 424 -0.86 -15.53 10.49
CA PHE A 424 0.02 -16.55 11.08
C PHE A 424 -0.09 -16.58 12.61
N TRP A 425 0.02 -15.44 13.28
CA TRP A 425 -0.08 -15.38 14.74
C TRP A 425 -1.47 -15.76 15.26
N GLY A 426 -2.55 -15.37 14.57
CA GLY A 426 -3.89 -15.81 14.92
C GLY A 426 -3.99 -17.33 14.94
N LEU A 427 -3.53 -17.98 13.86
CA LEU A 427 -3.51 -19.45 13.75
C LEU A 427 -2.58 -20.11 14.77
N ASP A 428 -1.39 -19.54 14.98
CA ASP A 428 -0.40 -20.06 15.92
C ASP A 428 -0.91 -20.05 17.37
N ILE A 429 -1.62 -18.98 17.76
CA ILE A 429 -2.25 -18.86 19.08
C ILE A 429 -3.36 -19.89 19.26
N VAL A 430 -4.22 -20.08 18.24
CA VAL A 430 -5.30 -21.06 18.28
C VAL A 430 -4.73 -22.48 18.38
N ALA A 431 -3.76 -22.82 17.54
CA ALA A 431 -3.08 -24.12 17.57
C ALA A 431 -2.46 -24.41 18.94
N ALA A 432 -1.73 -23.45 19.51
CA ALA A 432 -1.13 -23.59 20.84
C ALA A 432 -2.18 -23.85 21.94
N ARG A 433 -3.38 -23.25 21.85
CA ARG A 433 -4.47 -23.48 22.82
C ARG A 433 -5.08 -24.88 22.67
N LEU A 434 -5.26 -25.36 21.43
CA LEU A 434 -5.80 -26.69 21.18
C LEU A 434 -4.87 -27.78 21.70
N THR A 435 -3.56 -27.68 21.43
CA THR A 435 -2.57 -28.64 21.94
C THR A 435 -2.49 -28.62 23.47
N ALA A 436 -2.57 -27.45 24.10
CA ALA A 436 -2.58 -27.35 25.56
C ALA A 436 -3.85 -27.94 26.20
N GLY A 437 -5.01 -27.83 25.53
CA GLY A 437 -6.27 -28.43 25.97
C GLY A 437 -6.22 -29.96 25.94
N GLN A 438 -5.69 -30.55 24.85
CA GLN A 438 -5.52 -32.00 24.71
C GLN A 438 -4.61 -32.59 25.80
N LEU A 439 -3.50 -31.91 26.12
CA LEU A 439 -2.58 -32.34 27.19
C LEU A 439 -3.21 -32.28 28.60
N LYS A 440 -4.23 -31.46 28.81
CA LYS A 440 -4.97 -31.41 30.08
C LYS A 440 -6.09 -32.45 30.17
N GLN A 441 -6.60 -32.94 29.04
CA GLN A 441 -7.62 -34.00 29.01
C GLN A 441 -7.01 -35.41 29.11
N ASN A 442 -5.74 -35.57 28.70
CA ASN A 442 -5.00 -36.83 28.80
C ASN A 442 -4.21 -37.00 30.10
N LYS A 443 -4.38 -36.08 31.07
CA LYS A 443 -3.87 -36.16 32.44
C LYS A 443 -5.06 -36.21 33.38
#